data_AF-A0A0J9RRY5-F1
#
_entry.id   AF-A0A0J9RRY5-F1
#
_cell.length_a   1.000
_cell.length_b   1.000
_cell.length_c   1.000
_cell.angle_alpha   90.00
_cell.angle_beta   90.00
_cell.angle_gamma   90.00
#
_symmetry.space_group_name_H-M   'P 1'
#
loop_
_entity.id
_entity.type
_entity.pdbx_description
1 polymer ?
#
loop_
_entity_poly.entity_id
_entity_poly.type
_entity_poly.pdbx_seq_one_letter_code
_entity_poly.pdbx_strand_id
1 'polypeptide(L)'
;MLKVKKRQQRVLMILDSKNIKYDTVDITEPGKESEKELMQNKSTSNGGTVSDPEPRHPLPPQLFNDDEYCGDYDAFDMANEIDTLEVFLKLAPADTTAVSTAQIELKQENGDAKKEEAEAEAEDKKPESGDGDVDVKEEAAEKAEV
;
A
#
# COMPACT_ATOMS: atom_id res chain seq x y z
N MET A 1 7.56 9.62 8.23
CA MET A 1 6.82 8.85 9.27
C MET A 1 5.37 8.50 8.88
N LEU A 2 4.40 9.42 8.81
CA LEU A 2 2.96 9.05 8.67
C LEU A 2 2.64 8.06 7.52
N LYS A 3 3.29 8.17 6.35
CA LYS A 3 3.12 7.22 5.23
C LYS A 3 3.58 5.80 5.60
N VAL A 4 4.74 5.64 6.24
CA VAL A 4 5.27 4.36 6.74
C VAL A 4 4.30 3.71 7.73
N LYS A 5 3.80 4.46 8.72
CA LYS A 5 2.85 3.90 9.71
C LYS A 5 1.52 3.45 9.08
N LYS A 6 1.03 4.15 8.05
CA LYS A 6 -0.13 3.71 7.26
C LYS A 6 0.16 2.44 6.45
N ARG A 7 1.35 2.34 5.82
CA ARG A 7 1.79 1.13 5.10
C ARG A 7 1.86 -0.08 6.04
N GLN A 8 2.52 0.07 7.20
CA GLN A 8 2.57 -0.96 8.25
C GLN A 8 1.15 -1.40 8.67
N GLN A 9 0.29 -0.46 9.03
CA GLN A 9 -1.08 -0.76 9.46
C GLN A 9 -1.92 -1.48 8.39
N ARG A 10 -1.77 -1.12 7.10
CA ARG A 10 -2.45 -1.78 5.98
C ARG A 10 -1.96 -3.22 5.76
N VAL A 11 -0.67 -3.49 5.92
CA VAL A 11 -0.13 -4.86 5.85
C VAL A 11 -0.77 -5.74 6.92
N LEU A 12 -0.79 -5.29 8.18
CA LEU A 12 -1.40 -6.03 9.30
C LEU A 12 -2.88 -6.32 9.03
N MET A 13 -3.66 -5.30 8.67
CA MET A 13 -5.09 -5.43 8.34
C MET A 13 -5.37 -6.42 7.20
N ILE A 14 -4.49 -6.49 6.19
CA ILE A 14 -4.65 -7.44 5.07
C ILE A 14 -4.32 -8.87 5.52
N LEU A 15 -3.24 -9.06 6.29
CA LEU A 15 -2.87 -10.37 6.85
C LEU A 15 -3.96 -10.91 7.79
N ASP A 16 -4.46 -10.07 8.70
CA ASP A 16 -5.62 -10.35 9.56
C ASP A 16 -6.83 -10.81 8.73
N SER A 17 -7.15 -10.07 7.66
CA SER A 17 -8.32 -10.32 6.81
C SER A 17 -8.25 -11.59 5.97
N LYS A 18 -7.04 -12.08 5.67
CA LYS A 18 -6.81 -13.37 4.99
C LYS A 18 -6.44 -14.49 5.98
N ASN A 19 -6.60 -14.25 7.28
CA ASN A 19 -6.31 -15.17 8.39
C ASN A 19 -4.86 -15.73 8.40
N ILE A 20 -3.92 -14.98 7.84
CA ILE A 20 -2.51 -15.35 7.77
C ILE A 20 -1.85 -15.03 9.11
N LYS A 21 -1.09 -15.99 9.66
CA LYS A 21 -0.31 -15.78 10.89
C LYS A 21 0.96 -15.01 10.57
N TYR A 22 1.34 -14.09 11.45
CA TYR A 22 2.56 -13.30 11.35
C TYR A 22 3.03 -12.89 12.76
N ASP A 23 4.32 -12.58 12.88
CA ASP A 23 4.89 -11.92 14.05
C ASP A 23 5.31 -10.48 13.70
N THR A 24 5.16 -9.55 14.64
CA THR A 24 5.55 -8.14 14.44
C THR A 24 6.86 -7.83 15.16
N VAL A 25 7.90 -7.49 14.40
CA VAL A 25 9.21 -7.08 14.95
C VAL A 25 9.36 -5.56 14.88
N ASP A 26 9.39 -4.88 16.03
CA ASP A 26 9.72 -3.45 16.09
C ASP A 26 11.24 -3.25 16.15
N ILE A 27 11.84 -3.01 14.97
CA ILE A 27 13.26 -2.69 14.78
C ILE A 27 13.71 -1.36 15.41
N THR A 28 12.83 -0.66 16.15
CA THR A 28 13.16 0.55 16.92
C THR A 28 13.21 0.33 18.44
N GLU A 29 12.85 -0.86 18.92
CA GLU A 29 13.02 -1.23 20.33
C GLU A 29 14.49 -1.49 20.68
N PRO A 30 14.97 -1.10 21.89
CA PRO A 30 16.32 -1.43 22.34
C PRO A 30 16.51 -2.94 22.48
N GLY A 31 17.58 -3.50 21.91
CA GLY A 31 17.82 -4.95 21.87
C GLY A 31 17.29 -5.63 20.60
N LYS A 32 16.77 -4.87 19.63
CA LYS A 32 16.36 -5.34 18.28
C LYS A 32 17.29 -4.90 17.16
N GLU A 33 18.55 -4.59 17.50
CA GLU A 33 19.57 -4.16 16.54
C GLU A 33 19.91 -5.26 15.52
N SER A 34 19.90 -6.53 15.92
CA SER A 34 20.17 -7.67 15.03
C SER A 34 19.08 -7.84 13.97
N GLU A 35 17.80 -7.74 14.35
CA GLU A 35 16.67 -7.83 13.41
C GLU A 35 16.61 -6.60 12.49
N LYS A 36 16.99 -5.43 13.00
CA LYS A 36 17.17 -4.21 12.21
C LYS A 36 18.28 -4.36 11.15
N GLU A 37 19.43 -4.91 11.53
CA GLU A 37 20.53 -5.22 10.61
C GLU A 37 20.13 -6.30 9.60
N LEU A 38 19.43 -7.35 10.02
CA LEU A 38 18.89 -8.39 9.14
C LEU A 38 17.94 -7.78 8.10
N MET A 39 17.00 -6.93 8.51
CA MET A 39 16.10 -6.22 7.59
C MET A 39 16.89 -5.38 6.57
N GLN A 40 17.88 -4.60 7.02
CA GLN A 40 18.66 -3.72 6.15
C GLN A 40 19.61 -4.48 5.20
N ASN A 41 20.11 -5.65 5.61
CA ASN A 41 21.06 -6.46 4.83
C ASN A 41 20.37 -7.47 3.89
N LYS A 42 19.16 -7.94 4.21
CA LYS A 42 18.42 -8.95 3.41
C LYS A 42 17.32 -8.38 2.50
N SER A 43 16.78 -7.19 2.79
CA SER A 43 15.75 -6.61 1.91
C SER A 43 16.37 -6.17 0.58
N THR A 44 15.84 -6.66 -0.54
CA THR A 44 16.34 -6.30 -1.88
C THR A 44 15.66 -5.06 -2.48
N SER A 45 14.57 -4.59 -1.86
CA SER A 45 13.95 -3.29 -2.16
C SER A 45 14.00 -2.36 -0.95
N ASN A 46 14.22 -1.08 -1.18
CA ASN A 46 14.32 -0.10 -0.10
C ASN A 46 12.94 0.43 0.39
N GLY A 47 11.81 0.01 -0.20
CA GLY A 47 10.47 0.41 0.26
C GLY A 47 10.15 1.90 0.04
N GLY A 48 10.57 2.46 -1.10
CA GLY A 48 10.44 3.87 -1.45
C GLY A 48 9.02 4.42 -1.32
N THR A 49 8.89 5.71 -0.95
CA THR A 49 7.59 6.39 -0.74
C THR A 49 7.49 7.65 -1.59
N VAL A 50 6.26 8.13 -1.81
CA VAL A 50 5.99 9.45 -2.45
C VAL A 50 6.55 10.66 -1.66
N SER A 51 7.23 10.47 -0.52
CA SER A 51 7.97 11.53 0.20
C SER A 51 9.48 11.29 0.29
N ASP A 52 9.95 10.12 -0.13
CA ASP A 52 11.34 9.67 -0.09
C ASP A 52 11.42 8.47 -1.04
N PRO A 53 11.61 8.71 -2.36
CA PRO A 53 11.46 7.67 -3.38
C PRO A 53 12.66 6.72 -3.47
N GLU A 54 13.85 7.22 -3.10
CA GLU A 54 15.11 6.46 -3.11
C GLU A 54 15.75 6.48 -1.70
N PRO A 55 15.09 5.89 -0.68
CA PRO A 55 15.60 5.89 0.68
C PRO A 55 16.91 5.08 0.75
N ARG A 56 17.90 5.60 1.49
CA ARG A 56 19.26 5.02 1.57
C ARG A 56 19.32 3.64 2.24
N HIS A 57 18.30 3.29 3.00
CA HIS A 57 18.16 2.01 3.69
C HIS A 57 16.70 1.56 3.57
N PRO A 58 16.42 0.24 3.59
CA PRO A 58 15.06 -0.28 3.57
C PRO A 58 14.15 0.33 4.64
N LEU A 59 13.05 0.93 4.20
CA LEU A 59 12.00 1.46 5.05
C LEU A 59 10.97 0.36 5.36
N PRO A 60 10.47 0.24 6.60
CA PRO A 60 9.40 -0.70 6.91
C PRO A 60 8.04 -0.24 6.32
N PRO A 61 7.08 -1.16 6.12
CA PRO A 61 7.18 -2.60 6.38
C PRO A 61 8.04 -3.31 5.30
N GLN A 62 8.82 -4.28 5.76
CA GLN A 62 9.57 -5.24 4.95
C GLN A 62 9.14 -6.62 5.43
N LEU A 63 8.76 -7.50 4.51
CA LEU A 63 8.16 -8.79 4.82
C LEU A 63 9.16 -9.92 4.59
N PHE A 64 9.17 -10.84 5.55
CA PHE A 64 10.02 -12.03 5.58
C PHE A 64 9.16 -13.24 5.94
N ASN A 65 9.53 -14.41 5.44
CA ASN A 65 9.05 -15.69 5.92
C ASN A 65 10.27 -16.39 6.56
N ASP A 66 10.24 -16.56 7.87
CA ASP A 66 11.40 -16.81 8.73
C ASP A 66 12.61 -15.90 8.34
N ASP A 67 13.62 -16.50 7.72
CA ASP A 67 14.89 -15.89 7.35
C ASP A 67 14.92 -15.41 5.87
N GLU A 68 13.85 -15.64 5.09
CA GLU A 68 13.80 -15.39 3.65
C GLU A 68 12.97 -14.14 3.31
N TYR A 69 13.57 -13.19 2.58
CA TYR A 69 12.90 -11.96 2.18
C TYR A 69 11.78 -12.22 1.16
N CYS A 70 10.58 -11.69 1.44
CA CYS A 70 9.42 -11.77 0.55
C CYS A 70 9.30 -10.52 -0.33
N GLY A 71 9.39 -9.33 0.28
CA GLY A 71 9.32 -8.05 -0.42
C GLY A 71 9.00 -6.87 0.50
N ASP A 72 8.83 -5.69 -0.08
CA ASP A 72 8.39 -4.50 0.63
C ASP A 72 6.87 -4.31 0.58
N TYR A 73 6.40 -3.16 1.06
CA TYR A 73 4.98 -2.78 0.97
C TYR A 73 4.42 -2.81 -0.46
N ASP A 74 5.12 -2.24 -1.45
CA ASP A 74 4.52 -2.02 -2.77
C ASP A 74 4.42 -3.35 -3.54
N ALA A 75 5.37 -4.26 -3.32
CA ALA A 75 5.28 -5.64 -3.80
C ALA A 75 4.17 -6.45 -3.09
N PHE A 76 3.96 -6.24 -1.78
CA PHE A 76 2.86 -6.86 -1.03
C PHE A 76 1.48 -6.36 -1.47
N ASP A 77 1.34 -5.04 -1.69
CA ASP A 77 0.07 -4.42 -2.14
C ASP A 77 -0.30 -4.94 -3.54
N MET A 78 0.68 -5.04 -4.44
CA MET A 78 0.52 -5.67 -5.75
C MET A 78 0.11 -7.15 -5.65
N ALA A 79 0.80 -7.94 -4.82
CA ALA A 79 0.46 -9.36 -4.60
C ALA A 79 -0.94 -9.54 -3.98
N ASN A 80 -1.43 -8.56 -3.23
CA ASN A 80 -2.80 -8.54 -2.76
C ASN A 80 -3.81 -8.17 -3.86
N GLU A 81 -3.50 -7.21 -4.73
CA GLU A 81 -4.36 -6.79 -5.85
C GLU A 81 -4.54 -7.89 -6.91
N ILE A 82 -3.59 -8.82 -7.06
CA ILE A 82 -3.67 -9.95 -7.99
C ILE A 82 -3.91 -11.31 -7.30
N ASP A 83 -4.26 -11.31 -6.01
CA ASP A 83 -4.54 -12.50 -5.18
C ASP A 83 -3.44 -13.59 -5.18
N THR A 84 -2.16 -13.20 -5.26
CA THR A 84 -1.00 -14.11 -5.17
C THR A 84 -0.26 -14.04 -3.83
N LEU A 85 -0.90 -13.49 -2.78
CA LEU A 85 -0.25 -13.27 -1.48
C LEU A 85 0.38 -14.51 -0.85
N GLU A 86 -0.21 -15.71 -1.01
CA GLU A 86 0.40 -16.96 -0.50
C GLU A 86 1.78 -17.21 -1.12
N VAL A 87 1.90 -16.97 -2.43
CA VAL A 87 3.14 -17.14 -3.22
C VAL A 87 4.15 -16.04 -2.89
N PHE A 88 3.69 -14.79 -2.73
CA PHE A 88 4.54 -13.67 -2.31
C PHE A 88 5.14 -13.89 -0.91
N LEU A 89 4.32 -14.36 0.03
CA LEU A 89 4.74 -14.70 1.40
C LEU A 89 5.42 -16.08 1.49
N LYS A 90 5.60 -16.79 0.37
CA LYS A 90 6.27 -18.10 0.27
C LYS A 90 5.67 -19.18 1.18
N LEU A 91 4.37 -19.07 1.46
CA LEU A 91 3.63 -20.04 2.27
C LEU A 91 3.44 -21.35 1.51
N ALA A 92 3.46 -22.48 2.21
CA ALA A 92 3.05 -23.73 1.59
C ALA A 92 1.52 -23.76 1.47
N PRO A 93 0.93 -24.49 0.48
CA PRO A 93 -0.53 -24.64 0.33
C PRO A 93 -1.26 -25.32 1.52
N ALA A 94 -0.54 -25.68 2.58
CA ALA A 94 -1.10 -26.17 3.84
C ALA A 94 -1.19 -25.07 4.91
N ASP A 95 -0.37 -24.02 4.84
CA ASP A 95 -0.24 -23.03 5.92
C ASP A 95 -1.44 -22.07 5.98
N THR A 96 -2.14 -21.91 4.85
CA THR A 96 -3.36 -21.10 4.74
C THR A 96 -4.65 -21.87 5.03
N THR A 97 -4.58 -23.15 5.47
CA THR A 97 -5.77 -23.96 5.80
C THR A 97 -6.39 -23.62 7.15
N ALA A 98 -6.67 -22.33 7.39
CA ALA A 98 -7.33 -21.78 8.57
C ALA A 98 -8.69 -21.14 8.21
N VAL A 99 -9.65 -21.99 7.81
CA VAL A 99 -11.08 -21.71 7.57
C VAL A 99 -11.45 -21.00 6.26
N SER A 100 -11.96 -21.79 5.31
CA SER A 100 -12.93 -21.32 4.29
C SER A 100 -14.04 -22.35 4.01
N THR A 101 -14.28 -23.28 4.94
CA THR A 101 -15.29 -24.35 4.84
C THR A 101 -16.71 -23.90 5.23
N ALA A 102 -16.94 -22.61 5.45
CA ALA A 102 -18.12 -22.09 6.16
C ALA A 102 -19.07 -21.20 5.33
N GLN A 103 -18.83 -21.01 4.03
CA GLN A 103 -19.64 -20.10 3.18
C GLN A 103 -20.27 -20.72 1.93
N ILE A 104 -20.11 -22.03 1.67
CA ILE A 104 -20.78 -22.72 0.56
C ILE A 104 -22.10 -23.36 1.01
N GLU A 105 -23.01 -22.53 1.56
CA GLU A 105 -24.43 -22.91 1.68
C GLU A 105 -25.39 -21.74 1.38
N LEU A 106 -25.03 -20.91 0.39
CA LEU A 106 -25.99 -20.04 -0.31
C LEU A 106 -26.94 -20.89 -1.15
N LYS A 107 -27.96 -21.45 -0.50
CA LYS A 107 -29.08 -22.13 -1.17
C LYS A 107 -29.81 -21.15 -2.07
N GLN A 108 -29.88 -21.50 -3.35
CA GLN A 108 -30.69 -20.78 -4.33
C GLN A 108 -32.18 -21.03 -4.05
N GLU A 109 -32.96 -19.97 -3.90
CA GLU A 109 -34.40 -19.98 -4.15
C GLU A 109 -34.75 -18.81 -5.08
N ASN A 110 -35.82 -18.95 -5.87
CA ASN A 110 -35.96 -18.26 -7.15
C ASN A 110 -37.39 -17.78 -7.40
N GLY A 111 -37.56 -16.47 -7.57
CA GLY A 111 -38.84 -15.80 -7.85
C GLY A 111 -39.14 -14.70 -6.81
N ASP A 112 -39.91 -13.66 -7.10
CA ASP A 112 -40.60 -13.31 -8.36
C ASP A 112 -40.48 -11.79 -8.64
N ALA A 113 -40.72 -11.37 -9.89
CA ALA A 113 -40.38 -10.03 -10.37
C ALA A 113 -41.57 -9.05 -10.41
N LYS A 114 -41.35 -7.78 -10.00
CA LYS A 114 -42.23 -6.68 -10.41
C LYS A 114 -41.52 -5.34 -10.63
N LYS A 115 -41.85 -4.71 -11.76
CA LYS A 115 -41.54 -3.35 -12.23
C LYS A 115 -42.46 -2.33 -11.51
N GLU A 116 -42.35 -1.01 -11.64
CA GLU A 116 -41.52 -0.06 -12.45
C GLU A 116 -41.12 1.10 -11.46
N GLU A 117 -40.61 2.32 -11.75
CA GLU A 117 -40.30 3.13 -12.95
C GLU A 117 -38.74 3.25 -13.12
N ALA A 118 -37.98 4.23 -13.65
CA ALA A 118 -38.04 5.68 -14.00
C ALA A 118 -37.99 6.68 -12.80
N GLU A 119 -37.36 7.86 -12.84
CA GLU A 119 -36.75 8.73 -13.89
C GLU A 119 -35.32 9.20 -13.41
N ALA A 120 -34.31 9.56 -14.23
CA ALA A 120 -34.08 10.78 -15.06
C ALA A 120 -34.04 12.11 -14.25
N GLU A 121 -33.18 13.13 -14.48
CA GLU A 121 -32.29 13.52 -15.60
C GLU A 121 -30.98 14.26 -15.13
N ALA A 122 -30.12 14.64 -16.11
CA ALA A 122 -29.16 15.78 -16.18
C ALA A 122 -28.23 16.12 -14.98
N GLU A 123 -26.89 16.18 -15.11
CA GLU A 123 -26.06 17.08 -15.94
C GLU A 123 -26.15 18.59 -15.61
N ASP A 124 -25.05 19.17 -15.10
CA ASP A 124 -24.50 20.40 -15.67
C ASP A 124 -22.96 20.32 -15.74
N LYS A 125 -22.40 20.85 -16.84
CA LYS A 125 -20.97 21.05 -17.06
C LYS A 125 -20.78 22.26 -17.98
N LYS A 126 -20.50 23.44 -17.44
CA LYS A 126 -19.87 24.55 -18.21
C LYS A 126 -18.90 25.41 -17.36
N PRO A 127 -18.03 26.23 -18.01
CA PRO A 127 -16.68 26.49 -17.50
C PRO A 127 -16.27 27.98 -17.51
N GLU A 128 -14.96 28.23 -17.49
CA GLU A 128 -14.26 29.45 -17.96
C GLU A 128 -14.45 30.77 -17.18
N SER A 129 -13.42 31.14 -16.42
CA SER A 129 -12.57 32.32 -16.74
C SER A 129 -11.20 32.16 -16.05
N GLY A 130 -10.07 32.65 -16.53
CA GLY A 130 -9.81 33.34 -17.80
C GLY A 130 -9.26 34.75 -17.61
N ASP A 131 -7.97 34.91 -17.94
CA ASP A 131 -7.25 36.13 -18.37
C ASP A 131 -6.85 37.25 -17.36
N GLY A 132 -5.87 38.10 -17.75
CA GLY A 132 -5.23 39.19 -16.97
C GLY A 132 -4.02 38.75 -16.11
N ASP A 133 -2.74 39.03 -16.38
CA ASP A 133 -2.06 40.12 -17.16
C ASP A 133 -2.21 41.51 -16.47
N VAL A 134 -1.17 42.33 -16.14
CA VAL A 134 0.31 42.19 -16.14
C VAL A 134 0.94 43.34 -15.29
N ASP A 135 2.24 43.63 -15.48
CA ASP A 135 3.01 44.84 -15.06
C ASP A 135 3.55 44.89 -13.61
N VAL A 136 4.85 44.62 -13.35
CA VAL A 136 6.11 45.34 -13.70
C VAL A 136 6.54 46.38 -12.66
N LYS A 137 7.65 46.08 -11.96
CA LYS A 137 8.72 46.95 -11.42
C LYS A 137 9.60 46.14 -10.45
N GLU A 138 10.92 46.33 -10.37
CA GLU A 138 11.84 47.13 -11.19
C GLU A 138 13.21 46.42 -11.27
N GLU A 139 14.10 46.90 -12.15
CA GLU A 139 15.42 46.33 -12.45
C GLU A 139 16.53 46.80 -11.48
N ALA A 140 17.79 46.56 -11.86
CA ALA A 140 19.05 47.07 -11.28
C ALA A 140 19.54 46.43 -9.95
N ALA A 141 20.84 46.11 -9.79
CA ALA A 141 21.91 46.01 -10.79
C ALA A 141 23.10 45.15 -10.31
N GLU A 142 23.68 44.40 -11.25
CA GLU A 142 25.11 44.27 -11.63
C GLU A 142 26.29 44.25 -10.61
N LYS A 143 27.44 43.80 -11.13
CA LYS A 143 28.83 43.71 -10.63
C LYS A 143 29.17 42.34 -10.01
N ALA A 144 29.86 41.42 -10.69
CA ALA A 144 31.26 41.45 -11.19
C ALA A 144 32.28 41.50 -10.04
N GLU A 145 33.41 40.78 -10.02
CA GLU A 145 34.03 39.71 -10.84
C GLU A 145 35.23 39.17 -10.01
N VAL A 146 35.90 38.09 -10.45
CA VAL A 146 37.15 37.49 -9.91
C VAL A 146 36.98 36.61 -8.65
#